data_AF-A0A503DMU4-F1
#
_entry.id   AF-A0A503DMU4-F1
#
_cell.length_a   1.000
_cell.length_b   1.000
_cell.length_c   1.000
_cell.angle_alpha   90.00
_cell.angle_beta   90.00
_cell.angle_gamma   90.00
#
_symmetry.space_group_name_H-M   'P 1'
#
loop_
_entity.id
_entity.type
_entity.pdbx_description
1 polymer ?
#
loop_
_entity_poly.entity_id
_entity_poly.type
_entity_poly.pdbx_seq_one_letter_code
_entity_poly.pdbx_strand_id
1 'polypeptide(L)'
;MALITRYSSELGIRRLLAQPLDVAPPSDVRAVHSHGEASPAHRTLFVEYVAELREAYDVASDWWADIVATEEERQGGREKALEKAFDDRVAGAASSPNVVWVIRRYWLKCIAANDAAGEEAGVAAEIFLLQWLIDAEEKELVKLVACMPYWPIGQDENGNWC
;
A
#
# COMPACT_ATOMS: atom_id res chain seq x y z
N MET A 1 10.43 14.07 -3.29
CA MET A 1 11.64 13.70 -2.52
C MET A 1 11.87 12.20 -2.67
N ALA A 2 13.06 11.64 -2.42
CA ALA A 2 13.22 10.18 -2.38
C ALA A 2 12.76 9.65 -1.02
N LEU A 3 12.00 8.56 -0.98
CA LEU A 3 11.48 8.00 0.27
C LEU A 3 12.62 7.49 1.17
N ILE A 4 12.64 7.93 2.44
CA ILE A 4 13.57 7.43 3.45
C ILE A 4 13.06 6.07 3.95
N THR A 5 13.75 4.98 3.60
CA THR A 5 13.45 3.62 4.08
C THR A 5 14.71 2.85 4.46
N ARG A 6 14.60 1.95 5.44
CA ARG A 6 15.67 1.02 5.85
C ARG A 6 15.44 -0.39 5.30
N TYR A 7 14.21 -0.72 4.87
CA TYR A 7 13.83 -2.07 4.49
C TYR A 7 13.82 -2.25 2.96
N SER A 8 14.12 -3.47 2.52
CA SER A 8 14.09 -3.82 1.10
C SER A 8 12.65 -3.78 0.58
N SER A 9 12.40 -2.93 -0.42
CA SER A 9 11.12 -2.88 -1.12
C SER A 9 10.80 -4.18 -1.82
N GLU A 10 11.79 -4.93 -2.34
CA GLU A 10 11.55 -6.22 -2.98
C GLU A 10 10.98 -7.27 -2.02
N LEU A 11 11.49 -7.30 -0.77
CA LEU A 11 10.95 -8.20 0.25
C LEU A 11 9.53 -7.78 0.65
N GLY A 12 9.29 -6.47 0.76
CA GLY A 12 7.97 -5.91 1.00
C GLY A 12 6.95 -6.27 -0.08
N ILE A 13 7.33 -6.12 -1.35
CA ILE A 13 6.50 -6.50 -2.51
C ILE A 13 6.14 -7.97 -2.45
N ARG A 14 7.14 -8.85 -2.34
CA ARG A 14 6.93 -10.29 -2.29
C ARG A 14 6.00 -10.70 -1.14
N ARG A 15 6.20 -10.12 0.05
CA ARG A 15 5.35 -10.38 1.22
C ARG A 15 3.92 -9.94 0.96
N LEU A 16 3.71 -8.69 0.54
CA LEU A 16 2.37 -8.12 0.40
C LEU A 16 1.57 -8.77 -0.74
N LEU A 17 2.19 -9.13 -1.86
CA LEU A 17 1.49 -9.84 -2.93
C LEU A 17 1.10 -11.27 -2.54
N ALA A 18 1.83 -11.91 -1.62
CA ALA A 18 1.50 -13.25 -1.14
C ALA A 18 0.48 -13.26 0.01
N GLN A 19 0.57 -12.29 0.92
CA GLN A 19 -0.13 -12.30 2.22
C GLN A 19 -1.65 -12.57 2.14
N PRO A 20 -2.42 -11.97 1.22
CA PRO A 20 -3.87 -12.20 1.24
C PRO A 20 -4.24 -13.65 0.97
N LEU A 21 -3.37 -14.48 0.38
CA LEU A 21 -3.60 -15.93 0.19
C LEU A 21 -3.76 -16.67 1.52
N ASP A 22 -3.20 -16.14 2.60
CA ASP A 22 -3.24 -16.78 3.92
C ASP A 22 -4.56 -16.51 4.67
N VAL A 23 -5.29 -15.46 4.28
CA VAL A 23 -6.41 -14.93 5.07
C VAL A 23 -7.68 -14.63 4.29
N ALA A 24 -7.64 -14.56 2.96
CA ALA A 24 -8.82 -14.13 2.18
C ALA A 24 -10.04 -15.05 2.37
N PRO A 25 -11.25 -14.47 2.40
CA PRO A 25 -12.47 -15.26 2.49
C PRO A 25 -12.72 -16.04 1.19
N PRO A 26 -13.46 -17.16 1.23
CA PRO A 26 -13.77 -17.96 0.05
C PRO A 26 -14.53 -17.19 -1.06
N SER A 27 -15.22 -16.10 -0.69
CA SER A 27 -15.97 -15.23 -1.59
C SER A 27 -15.12 -14.17 -2.28
N ASP A 28 -13.83 -14.06 -1.95
CA ASP A 28 -12.95 -13.03 -2.53
C ASP A 28 -12.63 -13.33 -4.00
N VAL A 29 -12.85 -12.34 -4.88
CA VAL A 29 -12.51 -12.45 -6.30
C VAL A 29 -11.04 -12.11 -6.47
N ARG A 30 -10.25 -13.11 -6.89
CA ARG A 30 -8.79 -13.02 -6.90
C ARG A 30 -8.15 -13.23 -8.25
N ALA A 31 -8.84 -12.85 -9.32
CA ALA A 31 -8.25 -12.94 -10.65
C ALA A 31 -7.09 -11.93 -10.79
N VAL A 32 -6.01 -12.41 -11.42
CA VAL A 32 -4.80 -11.63 -11.69
C VAL A 32 -4.95 -11.04 -13.10
N HIS A 33 -5.73 -9.98 -13.21
CA HIS A 33 -5.84 -9.23 -14.47
C HIS A 33 -4.81 -8.11 -14.49
N SER A 34 -4.19 -7.91 -15.65
CA SER A 34 -3.40 -6.70 -15.88
C SER A 34 -4.31 -5.47 -15.94
N HIS A 35 -3.74 -4.29 -15.72
CA HIS A 35 -4.47 -3.04 -15.84
C HIS A 35 -5.17 -2.89 -17.21
N GLY A 36 -4.58 -3.41 -18.29
CA GLY A 36 -5.17 -3.34 -19.64
C GLY A 36 -6.40 -4.25 -19.82
N GLU A 37 -6.41 -5.41 -19.17
CA GLU A 37 -7.46 -6.42 -19.27
C GLU A 37 -8.63 -6.17 -18.32
N ALA A 38 -8.39 -5.40 -17.25
CA ALA A 38 -9.41 -5.08 -16.25
C ALA A 38 -10.58 -4.25 -16.79
N SER A 39 -11.70 -4.31 -16.08
CA SER A 39 -12.90 -3.57 -16.46
C SER A 39 -12.66 -2.04 -16.45
N PRO A 40 -13.44 -1.25 -17.21
CA PRO A 40 -13.34 0.21 -17.21
C PRO A 40 -13.47 0.85 -15.82
N ALA A 41 -14.27 0.23 -14.94
CA ALA A 41 -14.45 0.66 -13.56
C ALA A 41 -13.15 0.54 -12.76
N HIS A 42 -12.47 -0.61 -12.82
CA HIS A 42 -11.19 -0.81 -12.13
C HIS A 42 -10.09 0.11 -12.66
N ARG A 43 -10.01 0.30 -13.98
CA ARG A 43 -9.02 1.23 -14.56
C ARG A 43 -9.24 2.67 -14.09
N THR A 44 -10.50 3.12 -14.07
CA THR A 44 -10.84 4.45 -13.55
C THR A 44 -10.48 4.57 -12.07
N LEU A 45 -10.82 3.54 -11.29
CA LEU A 45 -10.52 3.48 -9.87
C LEU A 45 -9.01 3.51 -9.59
N PHE A 46 -8.20 2.87 -10.44
CA PHE A 46 -6.74 2.89 -10.30
C PHE A 46 -6.14 4.28 -10.54
N VAL A 47 -6.68 5.03 -11.50
CA VAL A 47 -6.27 6.42 -11.71
C VAL A 47 -6.58 7.28 -10.48
N GLU A 48 -7.77 7.12 -9.89
CA GLU A 48 -8.13 7.82 -8.64
C GLU A 48 -7.20 7.41 -7.48
N TYR A 49 -6.92 6.11 -7.35
CA TYR A 49 -6.01 5.56 -6.34
C TYR A 49 -4.62 6.18 -6.44
N VAL A 50 -4.04 6.19 -7.64
CA VAL A 50 -2.70 6.74 -7.87
C VAL A 50 -2.66 8.23 -7.54
N ALA A 51 -3.69 8.99 -7.89
CA ALA A 51 -3.78 10.42 -7.57
C ALA A 51 -3.82 10.65 -6.05
N GLU A 52 -4.74 9.99 -5.33
CA GLU A 52 -4.88 10.15 -3.87
C GLU A 52 -3.65 9.60 -3.11
N LEU A 53 -3.06 8.49 -3.58
CA LEU A 53 -1.86 7.95 -2.96
C LEU A 53 -0.67 8.88 -3.14
N ARG A 54 -0.59 9.63 -4.25
CA ARG A 54 0.47 10.61 -4.49
C ARG A 54 0.34 11.81 -3.54
N GLU A 55 -0.89 12.30 -3.33
CA GLU A 55 -1.15 13.33 -2.31
C GLU A 55 -0.80 12.85 -0.90
N ALA A 56 -1.19 11.61 -0.56
CA ALA A 56 -0.84 11.01 0.72
C ALA A 56 0.67 10.78 0.89
N TYR A 57 1.36 10.42 -0.20
CA TYR A 57 2.81 10.25 -0.25
C TYR A 57 3.53 11.55 0.06
N ASP A 58 3.14 12.67 -0.56
CA ASP A 58 3.80 13.96 -0.34
C ASP A 58 3.76 14.32 1.15
N VAL A 59 2.56 14.28 1.75
CA VAL A 59 2.37 14.55 3.19
C VAL A 59 3.15 13.57 4.07
N ALA A 60 3.10 12.26 3.76
CA ALA A 60 3.74 11.24 4.56
C ALA A 60 5.27 11.29 4.48
N SER A 61 5.81 11.62 3.31
CA SER A 61 7.25 11.70 3.07
C SER A 61 7.88 12.89 3.80
N ASP A 62 7.21 14.05 3.80
CA ASP A 62 7.65 15.23 4.53
C ASP A 62 7.57 15.01 6.04
N TRP A 63 6.43 14.49 6.52
CA TRP A 63 6.26 14.12 7.93
C TRP A 63 7.33 13.15 8.42
N TRP A 64 7.66 12.14 7.61
CA TRP A 64 8.67 11.17 7.97
C TRP A 64 10.08 11.75 7.95
N ALA A 65 10.39 12.62 6.99
CA ALA A 65 11.66 13.34 6.94
C ALA A 65 11.87 14.22 8.18
N ASP A 66 10.81 14.92 8.64
CA ASP A 66 10.86 15.74 9.85
C ASP A 66 11.12 14.90 11.12
N ILE A 67 10.52 13.71 11.22
CA ILE A 67 10.80 12.77 12.31
C ILE A 67 12.27 12.37 12.31
N VAL A 68 12.79 11.97 11.14
CA VAL A 68 14.19 11.53 11.03
C VAL A 68 15.15 12.69 11.33
N ALA A 69 14.87 13.91 10.86
CA ALA A 69 15.67 15.09 11.15
C ALA A 69 15.67 15.42 12.66
N THR A 70 14.51 15.33 13.32
CA THR A 70 14.39 15.51 14.77
C THR A 70 15.22 14.48 15.54
N GLU A 71 15.21 13.22 15.09
CA GLU A 71 16.05 12.19 15.72
C GLU A 71 17.54 12.38 15.42
N GLU A 72 17.92 12.96 14.27
CA GLU A 72 19.33 13.30 14.00
C GLU A 72 19.88 14.31 15.00
N GLU A 73 19.12 15.35 15.29
CA GLU A 73 19.47 16.35 16.30
C GLU A 73 19.63 15.73 17.70
N ARG A 74 18.83 14.70 18.02
CA ARG A 74 18.85 14.02 19.33
C ARG A 74 19.94 12.97 19.46
N GLN A 75 20.14 12.15 18.43
CA GLN A 75 21.04 11.01 18.46
C GLN A 75 22.48 11.36 18.05
N GLY A 76 22.70 12.55 17.48
CA GLY A 76 24.01 13.03 17.06
C GLY A 76 24.57 12.33 15.82
N GLY A 77 23.71 11.69 15.02
CA GLY A 77 24.10 11.04 13.76
C GLY A 77 22.96 10.33 13.04
N ARG A 78 23.00 10.36 11.70
CA ARG A 78 21.94 9.82 10.81
C ARG A 78 21.65 8.33 11.00
N GLU A 79 22.68 7.51 11.19
CA GLU A 79 22.49 6.07 11.36
C GLU A 79 21.67 5.75 12.63
N LYS A 80 22.06 6.33 13.78
CA LYS A 80 21.34 6.16 15.04
C LYS A 80 19.93 6.76 14.99
N ALA A 81 19.76 7.87 14.28
CA ALA A 81 18.46 8.49 14.09
C ALA A 81 17.52 7.60 13.29
N LEU A 82 18.02 7.00 12.19
CA LEU A 82 17.26 6.05 11.39
C LEU A 82 16.92 4.78 12.19
N GLU A 83 17.88 4.24 12.95
CA GLU A 83 17.63 3.09 13.83
C GLU A 83 16.51 3.41 14.82
N LYS A 84 16.66 4.51 15.57
CA LYS A 84 15.66 4.94 16.56
C LYS A 84 14.28 5.21 15.93
N ALA A 85 14.25 5.91 14.80
CA ALA A 85 12.99 6.23 14.12
C ALA A 85 12.27 4.97 13.64
N PHE A 86 12.99 4.00 13.06
CA PHE A 86 12.41 2.74 12.59
C PHE A 86 12.06 1.76 13.71
N ASP A 87 12.76 1.81 14.85
CA ASP A 87 12.36 1.06 16.05
C ASP A 87 11.01 1.54 16.59
N ASP A 88 10.77 2.86 16.56
CA ASP A 88 9.49 3.44 16.99
C ASP A 88 8.39 3.29 15.93
N ARG A 89 8.76 3.31 14.65
CA ARG A 89 7.83 3.29 13.51
C ARG A 89 8.38 2.42 12.38
N VAL A 90 8.17 1.11 12.51
CA VAL A 90 8.65 0.09 11.56
C VAL A 90 8.26 0.35 10.10
N ALA A 91 7.10 0.95 9.82
CA ALA A 91 6.68 1.18 8.44
C ALA A 91 7.15 2.53 7.86
N GLY A 92 7.89 3.35 8.63
CA GLY A 92 8.30 4.70 8.25
C GLY A 92 7.11 5.55 7.77
N ALA A 93 7.27 6.24 6.63
CA ALA A 93 6.20 7.04 6.03
C ALA A 93 4.91 6.25 5.74
N ALA A 94 4.99 4.94 5.47
CA ALA A 94 3.81 4.12 5.20
C ALA A 94 2.91 3.94 6.44
N SER A 95 3.41 4.25 7.64
CA SER A 95 2.60 4.31 8.87
C SER A 95 1.75 5.58 8.98
N SER A 96 1.90 6.54 8.06
CA SER A 96 1.09 7.75 8.04
C SER A 96 -0.40 7.42 7.94
N PRO A 97 -1.27 8.02 8.78
CA PRO A 97 -2.71 7.79 8.71
C PRO A 97 -3.32 8.07 7.34
N ASN A 98 -2.79 9.04 6.59
CA ASN A 98 -3.27 9.36 5.24
C ASN A 98 -3.02 8.19 4.28
N VAL A 99 -1.84 7.58 4.35
CA VAL A 99 -1.48 6.45 3.50
C VAL A 99 -2.32 5.22 3.87
N VAL A 100 -2.43 4.93 5.17
CA VAL A 100 -3.26 3.82 5.67
C VAL A 100 -4.72 3.98 5.22
N TRP A 101 -5.25 5.20 5.30
CA TRP A 101 -6.62 5.49 4.88
C TRP A 101 -6.82 5.27 3.38
N VAL A 102 -5.92 5.77 2.52
CA VAL A 102 -5.98 5.55 1.07
C VAL A 102 -5.96 4.05 0.75
N ILE A 103 -5.02 3.30 1.33
CA ILE A 103 -4.90 1.85 1.08
C ILE A 103 -6.17 1.11 1.47
N ARG A 104 -6.71 1.36 2.67
CA ARG A 104 -7.98 0.74 3.11
C ARG A 104 -9.15 1.10 2.21
N ARG A 105 -9.27 2.39 1.87
CA ARG A 105 -10.36 2.90 1.04
C ARG A 105 -10.35 2.23 -0.34
N TYR A 106 -9.20 2.15 -0.98
CA TYR A 106 -9.08 1.59 -2.32
C TYR A 106 -9.11 0.07 -2.34
N TRP A 107 -8.70 -0.60 -1.26
CA TRP A 107 -9.01 -2.02 -1.06
C TRP A 107 -10.52 -2.26 -1.13
N LEU A 108 -11.30 -1.56 -0.29
CA LEU A 108 -12.74 -1.73 -0.21
C LEU A 108 -13.46 -1.30 -1.50
N LYS A 109 -13.02 -0.22 -2.14
CA LYS A 109 -13.56 0.18 -3.45
C LYS A 109 -13.27 -0.89 -4.53
N CYS A 110 -12.12 -1.56 -4.49
CA CYS A 110 -11.80 -2.66 -5.41
C CYS A 110 -12.74 -3.85 -5.18
N ILE A 111 -12.98 -4.23 -3.93
CA ILE A 111 -13.94 -5.30 -3.60
C ILE A 111 -15.34 -4.95 -4.11
N ALA A 112 -15.81 -3.72 -3.86
CA ALA A 112 -17.11 -3.28 -4.37
C ALA A 112 -17.19 -3.26 -5.91
N ALA A 113 -16.08 -2.96 -6.59
CA ALA A 113 -15.99 -3.02 -8.04
C ALA A 113 -16.00 -4.47 -8.58
N ASN A 114 -15.43 -5.42 -7.82
CA ASN A 114 -15.48 -6.84 -8.12
C ASN A 114 -16.92 -7.38 -8.07
N ASP A 115 -17.70 -6.98 -7.07
CA ASP A 115 -19.11 -7.39 -6.95
C ASP A 115 -19.94 -7.02 -8.18
N ALA A 116 -19.65 -5.86 -8.78
CA ALA A 116 -20.31 -5.41 -10.00
C ALA A 116 -19.76 -6.06 -11.27
N ALA A 117 -18.48 -6.45 -11.29
CA ALA A 117 -17.81 -7.03 -12.46
C ALA A 117 -18.02 -8.56 -12.58
N GLY A 118 -18.25 -9.25 -11.46
CA GLY A 118 -18.31 -10.71 -11.38
C GLY A 118 -16.92 -11.37 -11.38
N GLU A 119 -16.88 -12.66 -11.04
CA GLU A 119 -15.65 -13.43 -10.83
C GLU A 119 -14.69 -13.41 -12.04
N GLU A 120 -15.23 -13.45 -13.26
CA GLU A 120 -14.42 -13.49 -14.49
C GLU A 120 -13.65 -12.18 -14.74
N ALA A 121 -14.15 -11.04 -14.24
CA ALA A 121 -13.64 -9.71 -14.53
C ALA A 121 -13.18 -8.91 -13.30
N GLY A 122 -13.32 -9.46 -12.10
CA GLY A 122 -12.83 -8.85 -10.87
C GLY A 122 -11.31 -8.94 -10.74
N VAL A 123 -10.71 -8.11 -9.90
CA VAL A 123 -9.26 -7.98 -9.71
C VAL A 123 -8.94 -8.19 -8.24
N ALA A 124 -7.94 -9.03 -7.96
CA ALA A 124 -7.42 -9.16 -6.59
C ALA A 124 -6.93 -7.80 -6.06
N ALA A 125 -7.31 -7.42 -4.86
CA ALA A 125 -7.01 -6.09 -4.32
C ALA A 125 -5.50 -5.81 -4.19
N GLU A 126 -4.69 -6.81 -3.85
CA GLU A 126 -3.23 -6.69 -3.81
C GLU A 126 -2.60 -6.48 -5.18
N ILE A 127 -3.19 -7.05 -6.24
CA ILE A 127 -2.77 -6.82 -7.62
C ILE A 127 -3.11 -5.39 -8.03
N PHE A 128 -4.33 -4.94 -7.74
CA PHE A 128 -4.78 -3.57 -7.98
C PHE A 128 -3.92 -2.54 -7.23
N LEU A 129 -3.64 -2.76 -5.94
CA LEU A 129 -2.96 -1.77 -5.09
C LEU A 129 -1.44 -1.74 -5.26
N LEU A 130 -0.81 -2.84 -5.68
CA LEU A 130 0.65 -2.95 -5.72
C LEU A 130 1.21 -3.43 -7.05
N GLN A 131 0.70 -4.52 -7.62
CA GLN A 131 1.23 -5.01 -8.89
C GLN A 131 1.03 -3.97 -10.01
N TRP A 132 -0.13 -3.32 -10.07
CA TRP A 132 -0.38 -2.30 -11.08
C TRP A 132 0.49 -1.04 -10.90
N LEU A 133 0.90 -0.71 -9.66
CA LEU A 133 1.88 0.36 -9.44
C LEU A 133 3.27 -0.02 -9.99
N ILE A 134 3.65 -1.30 -9.87
CA ILE A 134 4.91 -1.83 -10.42
C ILE A 134 4.86 -1.75 -11.95
N ASP A 135 3.76 -2.21 -12.55
CA ASP A 135 3.58 -2.22 -14.00
C ASP A 135 3.51 -0.80 -14.58
N ALA A 136 2.98 0.16 -13.82
CA ALA A 136 2.94 1.58 -14.17
C ALA A 136 4.27 2.34 -13.88
N GLU A 137 5.30 1.65 -13.39
CA GLU A 137 6.60 2.21 -13.02
C GLU A 137 6.55 3.33 -11.95
N GLU A 138 5.56 3.31 -11.05
CA GLU A 138 5.37 4.28 -9.97
C GLU A 138 6.33 4.03 -8.79
N LYS A 139 7.64 4.11 -9.06
CA LYS A 139 8.72 3.62 -8.19
C LYS A 139 8.62 4.06 -6.72
N GLU A 140 8.33 5.33 -6.47
CA GLU A 140 8.27 5.84 -5.09
C GLU A 140 6.98 5.41 -4.37
N LEU A 141 5.86 5.28 -5.08
CA LEU A 141 4.62 4.76 -4.52
C LEU A 141 4.74 3.27 -4.23
N VAL A 142 5.37 2.50 -5.14
CA VAL A 142 5.72 1.09 -4.91
C VAL A 142 6.56 0.94 -3.65
N LYS A 143 7.61 1.77 -3.49
CA LYS A 143 8.44 1.74 -2.28
C LYS A 143 7.64 2.07 -1.02
N LEU A 144 6.76 3.07 -1.07
CA LEU A 144 5.91 3.45 0.05
C LEU A 144 5.04 2.26 0.48
N VAL A 145 4.28 1.68 -0.44
CA VAL A 145 3.38 0.57 -0.15
C VAL A 145 4.17 -0.65 0.34
N ALA A 146 5.30 -0.96 -0.29
CA ALA A 146 6.17 -2.07 0.11
C ALA A 146 6.75 -1.94 1.53
N CYS A 147 6.80 -0.73 2.10
CA CYS A 147 7.20 -0.53 3.50
C CYS A 147 6.12 -0.96 4.51
N MET A 148 4.87 -1.17 4.08
CA MET A 148 3.83 -1.68 4.97
C MET A 148 4.13 -3.12 5.41
N PRO A 149 4.20 -3.41 6.72
CA PRO A 149 4.47 -4.76 7.21
C PRO A 149 3.36 -5.75 6.85
N TYR A 150 2.12 -5.26 6.71
CA TYR A 150 0.94 -6.02 6.33
C TYR A 150 -0.08 -5.09 5.64
N TRP A 151 -1.06 -5.67 4.93
CA TRP A 151 -2.21 -4.92 4.43
C TRP A 151 -3.08 -4.43 5.60
N PRO A 152 -3.34 -3.12 5.75
CA PRO A 152 -4.05 -2.57 6.90
C PRO A 152 -5.57 -2.81 6.85
N ILE A 153 -6.00 -4.00 6.44
CA ILE A 153 -7.39 -4.42 6.24
C ILE A 153 -7.67 -5.66 7.11
N GLY A 154 -8.90 -5.79 7.61
CA GLY A 154 -9.35 -6.95 8.39
C GLY A 154 -10.62 -7.54 7.82
N GLN A 155 -11.18 -8.53 8.52
CA GLN A 155 -12.50 -9.08 8.22
C GLN A 155 -13.48 -8.80 9.36
N ASP A 156 -14.75 -8.62 9.00
CA ASP A 156 -15.86 -8.56 9.94
C ASP A 156 -16.25 -9.96 10.44
N GLU A 157 -17.28 -10.01 11.30
CA GLU A 157 -17.80 -11.27 11.85
C GLU A 157 -18.39 -12.23 10.80
N ASN A 158 -18.64 -11.75 9.59
CA ASN A 158 -19.20 -12.52 8.47
C ASN A 158 -18.12 -12.92 7.45
N GLY A 159 -16.86 -12.55 7.68
CA GLY A 159 -15.75 -12.81 6.76
C GLY A 159 -15.63 -11.81 5.62
N ASN A 160 -16.34 -10.67 5.65
CA ASN A 160 -16.20 -9.63 4.63
C ASN A 160 -15.04 -8.69 4.98
N TRP A 161 -14.31 -8.20 3.98
CA TRP A 161 -13.26 -7.18 4.18
C TRP A 161 -13.81 -5.89 4.82
N CYS A 162 -13.14 -5.35 5.85
CA CYS A 162 -13.50 -4.12 6.57
C CYS A 162 -12.30 -3.26 7.05
#